data_AF-A0A942DY76-F1
#
_entry.id   AF-A0A942DY76-F1
#
_cell.length_a   1.000
_cell.length_b   1.000
_cell.length_c   1.000
_cell.angle_alpha   90.00
_cell.angle_beta   90.00
_cell.angle_gamma   90.00
#
_symmetry.space_group_name_H-M   'P 1'
#
loop_
_entity.id
_entity.type
_entity.pdbx_description
1 polymer ?
#
loop_
_entity_poly.entity_id
_entity_poly.type
_entity_poly.pdbx_seq_one_letter_code
_entity_poly.pdbx_strand_id
1 'polypeptide(L)'
;MRRAEEAAARSHAAHKETVRRVADAARAIDSHLERAAAADRMAMDAMIGQRLSAASMQDLENRYLAAQFEAARLAEAKDAAEQRAHARWIELAEANDKLRRARLALEKIDALAVKVAERGAIREAALAELMAEEDRKPAEPQATSC
;
A
#
# COMPACT_ATOMS: atom_id res chain seq x y z
N MET A 1 -1.52 11.90 12.47
CA MET A 1 -0.86 11.96 11.14
C MET A 1 0.19 10.86 10.98
N ARG A 2 1.25 10.83 11.79
CA ARG A 2 2.35 9.84 11.71
C ARG A 2 1.92 8.37 11.57
N ARG A 3 0.94 7.91 12.37
CA ARG A 3 0.41 6.53 12.27
C ARG A 3 -0.23 6.19 10.92
N ALA A 4 -0.90 7.17 10.28
CA ALA A 4 -1.54 6.97 8.97
C ALA A 4 -0.49 6.93 7.85
N GLU A 5 0.57 7.74 7.95
CA GLU A 5 1.69 7.73 7.01
C GLU A 5 2.47 6.42 7.10
N GLU A 6 2.78 5.96 8.32
CA GLU A 6 3.42 4.68 8.55
C GLU A 6 2.55 3.50 8.03
N ALA A 7 1.22 3.57 8.20
CA ALA A 7 0.31 2.56 7.66
C ALA A 7 0.30 2.52 6.12
N ALA A 8 0.25 3.68 5.46
CA ALA A 8 0.33 3.78 4.01
C ALA A 8 1.69 3.26 3.48
N ALA A 9 2.80 3.61 4.15
CA ALA A 9 4.13 3.12 3.79
C ALA A 9 4.25 1.60 3.92
N ARG A 10 3.74 1.01 5.02
CA ARG A 10 3.73 -0.46 5.20
C ARG A 10 2.89 -1.16 4.14
N SER A 11 1.70 -0.62 3.85
CA SER A 11 0.81 -1.18 2.82
C SER A 11 1.45 -1.10 1.43
N HIS A 12 2.13 0.00 1.12
CA HIS A 12 2.85 0.16 -0.14
C HIS A 12 4.00 -0.85 -0.28
N ALA A 13 4.78 -1.05 0.78
CA ALA A 13 5.84 -2.05 0.81
C ALA A 13 5.28 -3.48 0.61
N ALA A 14 4.18 -3.81 1.29
CA ALA A 14 3.52 -5.11 1.15
C ALA A 14 2.98 -5.34 -0.27
N HIS A 15 2.35 -4.33 -0.88
CA HIS A 15 1.88 -4.42 -2.26
C HIS A 15 3.04 -4.65 -3.24
N LYS A 16 4.14 -3.88 -3.11
CA LYS A 16 5.33 -4.02 -3.96
C LYS A 16 5.95 -5.42 -3.85
N GLU A 17 6.01 -5.97 -2.65
CA GLU A 17 6.47 -7.33 -2.40
C GLU A 17 5.57 -8.36 -3.09
N THR A 18 4.24 -8.22 -3.01
CA THR A 18 3.33 -9.15 -3.69
C THR A 18 3.42 -9.08 -5.22
N VAL A 19 3.62 -7.89 -5.79
CA VAL A 19 3.85 -7.72 -7.24
C VAL A 19 5.12 -8.44 -7.68
N ARG A 20 6.21 -8.37 -6.88
CA ARG A 20 7.43 -9.13 -7.16
C ARG A 20 7.19 -10.63 -7.18
N ARG A 21 6.43 -11.14 -6.19
CA ARG A 21 6.12 -12.58 -6.11
C ARG A 21 5.32 -13.09 -7.31
N VAL A 22 4.40 -12.28 -7.85
CA VAL A 22 3.69 -12.62 -9.10
C VAL A 22 4.68 -12.71 -10.27
N ALA A 23 5.61 -11.76 -10.38
CA ALA A 23 6.64 -11.81 -11.42
C ALA A 23 7.59 -13.00 -11.26
N ASP A 24 7.96 -13.36 -10.03
CA ASP A 24 8.75 -14.56 -9.73
C ASP A 24 8.01 -15.85 -10.12
N ALA A 25 6.71 -15.94 -9.83
CA ALA A 25 5.88 -17.08 -10.20
C ALA A 25 5.75 -17.22 -11.73
N ALA A 26 5.56 -16.11 -12.45
CA ALA A 26 5.55 -16.11 -13.91
C ALA A 26 6.88 -16.62 -14.49
N ARG A 27 8.02 -16.11 -13.99
CA ARG A 27 9.34 -16.60 -14.38
C ARG A 27 9.56 -18.08 -14.09
N ALA A 28 9.02 -18.58 -12.97
CA ALA A 28 9.13 -19.99 -12.63
C ALA A 28 8.38 -20.88 -13.64
N ILE A 29 7.21 -20.44 -14.12
CA ILE A 29 6.47 -21.12 -15.19
C ILE A 29 7.30 -21.14 -16.48
N ASP A 30 7.77 -19.98 -16.93
CA ASP A 30 8.55 -19.87 -18.17
C ASP A 30 9.79 -20.77 -18.13
N SER A 31 10.53 -20.71 -17.02
CA SER A 31 11.73 -21.52 -16.80
C SER A 31 11.43 -23.02 -16.73
N HIS A 32 10.28 -23.42 -16.18
CA HIS A 32 9.85 -24.82 -16.17
C HIS A 32 9.51 -25.30 -17.58
N LEU A 33 8.76 -24.51 -18.36
CA LEU A 33 8.39 -24.84 -19.73
C LEU A 33 9.62 -24.96 -20.64
N GLU A 34 10.60 -24.05 -20.50
CA GLU A 34 11.86 -24.13 -21.24
C GLU A 34 12.64 -25.41 -20.93
N ARG A 35 12.76 -25.76 -19.64
CA ARG A 35 13.44 -26.99 -19.21
C ARG A 35 12.71 -28.25 -19.67
N ALA A 36 11.38 -28.28 -19.55
CA ALA A 36 10.56 -29.40 -20.00
C ALA A 36 10.71 -29.61 -21.51
N ALA A 37 10.59 -28.55 -22.31
CA ALA A 37 10.76 -28.62 -23.76
C ALA A 37 12.18 -29.05 -24.16
N ALA A 38 13.21 -28.62 -23.43
CA ALA A 38 14.58 -29.08 -23.66
C ALA A 38 14.76 -30.57 -23.32
N ALA A 39 14.22 -31.01 -22.19
CA ALA A 39 14.27 -32.42 -21.78
C ALA A 39 13.53 -33.33 -22.75
N ASP A 40 12.36 -32.91 -23.24
CA ASP A 40 11.58 -33.64 -24.24
C ASP A 40 12.34 -33.77 -25.55
N ARG A 41 12.93 -32.68 -26.06
CA ARG A 41 13.77 -32.71 -27.27
C ARG A 41 14.94 -33.68 -27.11
N MET A 42 15.68 -33.59 -26.00
CA MET A 42 16.80 -34.49 -25.73
C MET A 42 16.38 -35.96 -25.66
N ALA A 43 15.22 -36.24 -25.04
CA ALA A 43 14.69 -37.60 -24.96
C ALA A 43 14.27 -38.12 -26.34
N MET A 44 13.64 -37.29 -27.17
CA MET A 44 13.28 -37.62 -28.55
C MET A 44 14.54 -37.89 -29.40
N ASP A 45 15.54 -37.01 -29.34
CA ASP A 45 16.79 -37.16 -30.09
C ASP A 45 17.54 -38.45 -29.70
N ALA A 46 17.56 -38.79 -28.42
CA ALA A 46 18.19 -40.03 -27.93
C ALA A 46 17.49 -41.31 -28.44
N MET A 47 16.21 -41.22 -28.81
CA MET A 47 15.45 -42.34 -29.37
C MET A 47 15.62 -42.48 -30.89
N ILE A 48 16.13 -41.47 -31.59
CA ILE A 48 16.38 -41.55 -33.04
C ILE A 48 17.43 -42.63 -33.31
N GLY A 49 17.08 -43.61 -34.14
CA GLY A 49 17.96 -44.72 -34.52
C GLY A 49 18.02 -45.88 -33.51
N GLN A 50 17.33 -45.79 -32.37
CA GLN A 50 17.16 -46.90 -31.44
C GLN A 50 15.86 -47.67 -31.69
N ARG A 51 15.83 -48.97 -31.34
CA ARG A 51 14.59 -49.75 -31.40
C ARG A 51 13.70 -49.35 -30.24
N LEU A 52 12.62 -48.64 -30.53
CA LEU A 52 11.64 -48.21 -29.52
C LEU A 52 11.05 -49.42 -28.79
N SER A 53 11.06 -49.37 -27.46
CA SER A 53 10.42 -50.36 -26.60
C SER A 53 9.19 -49.76 -25.94
N ALA A 54 8.24 -50.60 -25.51
CA ALA A 54 7.11 -50.14 -24.72
C ALA A 54 7.56 -49.43 -23.43
N ALA A 55 8.64 -49.90 -22.80
CA ALA A 55 9.20 -49.30 -21.59
C ALA A 55 9.74 -47.89 -21.83
N SER A 56 10.46 -47.66 -22.93
CA SER A 56 11.00 -46.32 -23.26
C SER A 56 9.90 -45.31 -23.62
N MET A 57 8.83 -45.78 -24.27
CA MET A 57 7.65 -44.95 -24.55
C MET A 57 6.90 -44.60 -23.26
N GLN A 58 6.74 -45.56 -22.35
CA GLN A 58 6.08 -45.34 -21.07
C GLN A 58 6.86 -44.35 -20.18
N ASP A 59 8.19 -44.42 -20.18
CA ASP A 59 9.01 -43.46 -19.43
C ASP A 59 8.86 -42.03 -19.97
N LEU A 60 8.82 -41.86 -21.30
CA LEU A 60 8.57 -40.56 -21.93
C LEU A 60 7.18 -40.01 -21.56
N GLU A 61 6.15 -40.86 -21.63
CA GLU A 61 4.78 -40.48 -21.25
C GLU A 61 4.71 -40.04 -19.78
N ASN A 62 5.34 -40.80 -18.87
CA ASN A 62 5.39 -40.47 -17.46
C ASN A 62 6.08 -39.12 -17.20
N ARG A 63 7.19 -38.83 -17.91
CA ARG A 63 7.90 -37.55 -17.79
C ARG A 63 7.06 -36.39 -18.31
N TYR A 64 6.41 -36.56 -19.45
CA TYR A 64 5.50 -35.55 -20.01
C TYR A 64 4.35 -35.25 -19.04
N LEU A 65 3.70 -36.29 -18.49
CA LEU A 65 2.65 -36.13 -17.49
C LEU A 65 3.16 -35.41 -16.24
N ALA A 66 4.33 -35.78 -15.72
CA ALA A 66 4.95 -35.12 -14.57
C ALA A 66 5.23 -33.63 -14.85
N ALA A 67 5.74 -33.30 -16.04
CA ALA A 67 5.98 -31.91 -16.45
C ALA A 67 4.68 -31.11 -16.53
N GLN A 68 3.59 -31.72 -17.02
CA GLN A 68 2.26 -31.09 -17.09
C GLN A 68 1.66 -30.86 -15.70
N PHE A 69 1.77 -31.83 -14.79
CA PHE A 69 1.34 -31.65 -13.40
C PHE A 69 2.08 -30.52 -12.71
N GLU A 70 3.40 -30.43 -12.91
CA GLU A 70 4.20 -29.35 -12.34
C GLU A 70 3.83 -27.98 -12.94
N ALA A 71 3.59 -27.91 -14.26
CA ALA A 71 3.13 -26.69 -14.90
C ALA A 71 1.77 -26.21 -14.35
N ALA A 72 0.82 -27.14 -14.14
CA ALA A 72 -0.47 -26.83 -13.53
C ALA A 72 -0.32 -26.32 -12.09
N ARG A 73 0.54 -26.98 -11.29
CA ARG A 73 0.84 -26.55 -9.91
C ARG A 73 1.44 -25.14 -9.87
N LEU A 74 2.34 -24.81 -10.79
CA LEU A 74 2.93 -23.47 -10.90
C LEU A 74 1.92 -22.42 -11.35
N ALA A 75 1.00 -22.77 -12.25
CA ALA A 75 -0.10 -21.90 -12.66
C ALA A 75 -1.04 -21.58 -11.49
N GLU A 76 -1.46 -22.58 -10.72
CA GLU A 76 -2.27 -22.37 -9.51
C GLU A 76 -1.57 -21.46 -8.48
N ALA A 77 -0.25 -21.66 -8.29
CA ALA A 77 0.54 -20.81 -7.41
C ALA A 77 0.62 -19.35 -7.89
N LYS A 78 0.70 -19.14 -9.22
CA LYS A 78 0.64 -17.81 -9.82
C LYS A 78 -0.72 -17.15 -9.61
N ASP A 79 -1.82 -17.87 -9.88
CA ASP A 79 -3.17 -17.34 -9.67
C ASP A 79 -3.40 -16.95 -8.21
N ALA A 80 -2.94 -17.79 -7.26
CA ALA A 80 -3.00 -17.46 -5.84
C ALA A 80 -2.15 -16.22 -5.49
N ALA A 81 -0.99 -16.04 -6.14
CA ALA A 81 -0.17 -14.84 -5.95
C ALA A 81 -0.86 -13.58 -6.51
N GLU A 82 -1.53 -13.68 -7.67
CA GLU A 82 -2.28 -12.58 -8.28
C GLU A 82 -3.46 -12.15 -7.41
N GLN A 83 -4.23 -13.11 -6.88
CA GLN A 83 -5.32 -12.81 -5.94
C GLN A 83 -4.82 -12.07 -4.70
N ARG A 84 -3.67 -12.49 -4.14
CA ARG A 84 -3.05 -11.79 -3.00
C ARG A 84 -2.58 -10.39 -3.37
N ALA A 85 -2.00 -10.21 -4.56
CA ALA A 85 -1.56 -8.90 -5.04
C ALA A 85 -2.75 -7.94 -5.20
N HIS A 86 -3.88 -8.45 -5.70
CA HIS A 86 -5.13 -7.69 -5.80
C HIS A 86 -5.65 -7.27 -4.42
N ALA A 87 -5.69 -8.19 -3.46
CA ALA A 87 -6.08 -7.86 -2.08
C ALA A 87 -5.19 -6.78 -1.47
N ARG A 88 -3.86 -6.86 -1.65
CA ARG A 88 -2.92 -5.83 -1.18
C ARG A 88 -3.09 -4.48 -1.88
N TRP A 89 -3.49 -4.48 -3.15
CA TRP A 89 -3.80 -3.25 -3.86
C TRP A 89 -5.02 -2.54 -3.26
N ILE A 90 -6.07 -3.28 -2.92
CA ILE A 90 -7.26 -2.73 -2.23
C ILE A 90 -6.86 -2.11 -0.88
N GLU A 91 -6.09 -2.85 -0.07
CA GLU A 91 -5.60 -2.34 1.22
C GLU A 91 -4.77 -1.05 1.08
N LEU A 92 -3.94 -0.96 0.03
CA LEU A 92 -3.15 0.24 -0.26
C LEU A 92 -4.04 1.43 -0.63
N ALA A 93 -5.07 1.21 -1.45
CA ALA A 93 -6.03 2.23 -1.80
C ALA A 93 -6.75 2.77 -0.54
N GLU A 94 -7.19 1.88 0.36
CA GLU A 94 -7.81 2.27 1.62
C GLU A 94 -6.85 3.03 2.55
N ALA A 95 -5.59 2.58 2.66
CA ALA A 95 -4.60 3.24 3.50
C ALA A 95 -4.29 4.66 3.01
N ASN A 96 -4.20 4.83 1.68
CA ASN A 96 -4.02 6.14 1.06
C ASN A 96 -5.21 7.07 1.28
N ASP A 97 -6.45 6.56 1.18
CA ASP A 97 -7.63 7.37 1.45
C ASP A 97 -7.71 7.79 2.92
N LYS A 98 -7.39 6.89 3.86
CA LYS A 98 -7.28 7.21 5.30
C LYS A 98 -6.22 8.29 5.54
N LEU A 99 -5.06 8.19 4.91
CA LEU A 99 -4.01 9.21 5.01
C LEU A 99 -4.48 10.56 4.47
N ARG A 100 -5.12 10.59 3.30
CA ARG A 100 -5.70 11.80 2.71
C ARG A 100 -6.70 12.47 3.63
N ARG A 101 -7.64 11.70 4.20
CA ARG A 101 -8.62 12.23 5.17
C ARG A 101 -7.95 12.79 6.42
N ALA A 102 -6.90 12.12 6.92
CA ALA A 102 -6.16 12.60 8.09
C ALA A 102 -5.42 13.93 7.81
N ARG A 103 -4.89 14.12 6.59
CA ARG A 103 -4.27 15.39 6.17
C ARG A 103 -5.28 16.52 6.09
N LEU A 104 -6.42 16.29 5.43
CA LEU A 104 -7.50 17.28 5.35
C LEU A 104 -8.04 17.68 6.73
N ALA A 105 -8.15 16.71 7.65
CA ALA A 105 -8.56 17.01 9.02
C ALA A 105 -7.54 17.88 9.75
N LEU A 106 -6.24 17.63 9.56
CA LEU A 106 -5.17 18.45 10.14
C LEU A 106 -5.19 19.87 9.58
N GLU A 107 -5.25 20.03 8.26
CA GLU A 107 -5.37 21.34 7.60
C GLU A 107 -6.56 22.15 8.14
N LYS A 108 -7.70 21.48 8.39
CA LYS A 108 -8.88 22.12 8.97
C LYS A 108 -8.64 22.55 10.43
N ILE A 109 -7.95 21.74 11.22
CA ILE A 109 -7.58 22.08 12.60
C ILE A 109 -6.65 23.30 12.61
N ASP A 110 -5.64 23.31 11.73
CA ASP A 110 -4.69 24.43 11.62
C ASP A 110 -5.41 25.73 11.22
N ALA A 111 -6.31 25.66 10.24
CA ALA A 111 -7.12 26.81 9.84
C ALA A 111 -8.04 27.31 10.97
N LEU A 112 -8.59 26.41 11.80
CA LEU A 112 -9.36 26.80 12.98
C LEU A 112 -8.49 27.44 14.06
N ALA A 113 -7.28 26.92 14.28
CA ALA A 113 -6.33 27.48 15.24
C ALA A 113 -5.96 28.92 14.89
N VAL A 114 -5.72 29.22 13.60
CA VAL A 114 -5.47 30.59 13.11
C VAL A 114 -6.65 31.51 13.44
N LYS A 115 -7.89 31.10 13.11
CA LYS A 115 -9.08 31.91 13.40
C LYS A 115 -9.30 32.15 14.90
N VAL A 116 -8.98 31.17 15.74
CA VAL A 116 -9.07 31.33 17.20
C VAL A 116 -8.02 32.33 17.69
N ALA A 117 -6.79 32.25 17.18
CA ALA A 117 -5.72 33.21 17.51
C ALA A 117 -6.09 34.64 17.08
N GLU A 118 -6.61 34.83 15.87
CA GLU A 118 -7.08 36.13 15.37
C GLU A 118 -8.17 36.73 16.27
N ARG A 119 -9.17 35.92 16.63
CA ARG A 119 -10.26 36.36 17.53
C ARG A 119 -9.74 36.67 18.94
N GLY A 120 -8.74 35.91 19.41
CA GLY A 120 -8.05 36.17 20.67
C GLY A 120 -7.37 37.53 20.66
N ALA A 121 -6.57 37.82 19.62
CA ALA A 121 -5.88 39.10 19.46
C ALA A 121 -6.85 40.29 19.38
N ILE A 122 -7.96 40.15 18.64
CA ILE A 122 -9.02 41.19 18.58
C ILE A 122 -9.61 41.43 19.97
N ARG A 123 -9.90 40.37 20.73
CA ARG A 123 -10.46 40.48 22.07
C ARG A 123 -9.48 41.14 23.05
N GLU A 124 -8.21 40.78 22.99
CA GLU A 124 -7.15 41.38 23.82
C GLU A 124 -7.00 42.87 23.52
N ALA A 125 -7.01 43.26 22.24
CA ALA A 125 -6.98 44.66 21.84
C ALA A 125 -8.18 45.44 22.38
N ALA A 126 -9.39 44.91 22.23
CA ALA A 126 -10.61 45.57 22.75
C ALA A 126 -10.60 45.69 24.28
N LEU A 127 -10.10 44.68 25.00
CA LEU A 127 -9.94 44.75 26.46
C LEU A 127 -8.91 45.79 26.88
N ALA A 128 -7.79 45.90 26.16
CA ALA A 128 -6.78 46.93 26.43
C ALA A 128 -7.33 48.34 26.20
N GLU A 129 -8.15 48.54 25.15
CA GLU A 129 -8.84 49.82 24.91
C GLU A 129 -9.81 50.16 26.05
N LEU A 130 -10.64 49.21 26.48
CA LEU A 130 -11.57 49.38 27.60
C LEU A 130 -10.85 49.76 28.90
N MET A 131 -9.76 49.07 29.24
CA MET A 131 -8.96 49.39 30.42
C MET A 131 -8.34 50.80 30.32
N ALA A 132 -7.82 51.17 29.16
CA ALA A 132 -7.26 52.50 28.94
C ALA A 132 -8.31 53.63 29.01
N GLU A 133 -9.58 53.34 28.74
CA GLU A 133 -10.70 54.26 28.98
C GLU A 133 -11.10 54.34 30.45
N GLU A 134 -11.08 53.21 31.19
CA GLU A 134 -11.30 53.19 32.63
C GLU A 134 -10.26 54.01 33.38
N ASP A 135 -8.98 53.91 33.02
CA ASP A 135 -7.89 54.71 33.58
C ASP A 135 -8.00 56.22 33.28
N ARG A 136 -8.71 56.58 32.20
CA ARG A 136 -8.94 57.98 31.80
C ARG A 136 -10.19 58.61 32.43
N LYS A 137 -11.01 57.84 33.17
CA LYS A 137 -12.17 58.43 33.85
C LYS A 137 -11.68 59.41 34.92
N PRO A 138 -12.17 60.67 34.92
CA PRO A 138 -11.83 61.61 35.97
C PRO A 138 -12.32 61.04 37.31
N ALA A 139 -11.51 61.18 38.37
CA ALA A 139 -11.95 60.90 39.73
C ALA A 139 -13.25 61.69 39.96
N GLU A 140 -14.35 60.98 40.24
CA GLU A 140 -15.60 61.63 40.60
C GLU A 140 -15.30 62.61 41.75
N PRO A 141 -15.77 63.87 41.67
CA PRO A 141 -15.58 64.80 42.76
C PRO A 141 -16.24 64.19 43.99
N GLN A 142 -15.42 63.85 44.99
CA GLN A 142 -15.91 63.48 46.31
C GLN A 142 -16.83 64.61 46.75
N ALA A 143 -18.13 64.31 46.85
CA ALA A 143 -19.10 65.26 47.36
C ALA A 143 -18.68 65.59 48.80
N THR A 144 -18.01 66.73 48.98
CA THR A 144 -17.81 67.35 50.29
C THR A 144 -19.19 67.64 50.85
N SER A 145 -19.59 66.81 51.81
CA SER A 145 -20.70 67.05 52.73
C SER A 145 -20.42 68.35 53.48
N CYS A 146 -21.32 69.34 53.33
CA CYS A 146 -21.50 70.46 54.24
C CYS A 146 -22.88 70.33 54.90
#